data_AF-A0A160PJF6-F1
#
_entry.id   AF-A0A160PJF6-F1
#
_cell.length_a   1.000
_cell.length_b   1.000
_cell.length_c   1.000
_cell.angle_alpha   90.00
_cell.angle_beta   90.00
_cell.angle_gamma   90.00
#
_symmetry.space_group_name_H-M   'P 1'
#
loop_
_entity.id
_entity.type
_entity.pdbx_description
1 polymer ?
#
loop_
_entity_poly.entity_id
_entity_poly.type
_entity_poly.pdbx_seq_one_letter_code
_entity_poly.pdbx_strand_id
1 'polypeptide(L)'
;MSLGYALRRIVEEYPLARTDPPVGHPLAHVIRKGAPDELRRALAPLGGPFVVKGSPGRGSHWAAVPWLALFDPAVTTSATRGYYLVYLFPAHREAVHLSLAQGTVAALREYGPRSGEHLRASGARLRERLADFATDLPLTAITLGSAGELPEGYEAAHILGLTYDLAALADERRLHADLATGIAAYRALKARGGLVL
;
A
#
# COMPACT_ATOMS: atom_id res chain seq x y z
N MET A 1 -20.91 0.72 -3.54
CA MET A 1 -19.70 0.37 -4.32
C MET A 1 -18.95 -0.66 -3.48
N SER A 2 -18.06 -1.47 -4.06
CA SER A 2 -17.28 -2.48 -3.34
C SER A 2 -15.80 -2.11 -3.33
N LEU A 3 -14.98 -2.82 -2.55
CA LEU A 3 -13.55 -2.56 -2.51
C LEU A 3 -12.91 -2.83 -3.87
N GLY A 4 -13.18 -3.99 -4.47
CA GLY A 4 -12.67 -4.36 -5.79
C GLY A 4 -13.07 -3.38 -6.89
N TYR A 5 -14.33 -2.91 -6.89
CA TYR A 5 -14.75 -1.85 -7.82
C TYR A 5 -13.92 -0.57 -7.65
N ALA A 6 -13.70 -0.12 -6.41
CA ALA A 6 -12.93 1.09 -6.15
C ALA A 6 -11.45 0.94 -6.58
N LEU A 7 -10.84 -0.21 -6.29
CA LEU A 7 -9.47 -0.51 -6.70
C LEU A 7 -9.32 -0.58 -8.23
N ARG A 8 -10.26 -1.26 -8.89
CA ARG A 8 -10.32 -1.40 -10.35
C ARG A 8 -10.43 -0.04 -11.02
N ARG A 9 -11.34 0.80 -10.53
CA ARG A 9 -11.55 2.15 -11.04
C ARG A 9 -10.28 3.00 -10.96
N ILE A 10 -9.49 2.84 -9.90
CA ILE A 10 -8.19 3.52 -9.77
C ILE A 10 -7.22 3.02 -10.85
N VAL A 11 -7.03 1.72 -10.99
CA VAL A 11 -6.11 1.17 -11.99
C VAL A 11 -6.48 1.58 -13.42
N GLU A 12 -7.75 1.49 -13.78
CA GLU A 12 -8.21 1.74 -15.16
C GLU A 12 -8.18 3.23 -15.51
N GLU A 13 -8.58 4.11 -14.59
CA GLU A 13 -8.71 5.55 -14.89
C GLU A 13 -7.41 6.35 -14.66
N TYR A 14 -6.52 5.91 -13.76
CA TYR A 14 -5.35 6.71 -13.36
C TYR A 14 -4.37 7.06 -14.49
N PRO A 15 -4.05 6.15 -15.44
CA PRO A 15 -3.11 6.44 -16.52
C PRO A 15 -3.49 7.66 -17.35
N LEU A 16 -4.79 7.88 -17.57
CA LEU A 16 -5.35 9.03 -18.28
C LEU A 16 -5.64 10.19 -17.34
N ALA A 17 -6.28 9.96 -16.18
CA ALA A 17 -6.64 11.03 -15.24
C ALA A 17 -5.46 11.92 -14.82
N ARG A 18 -4.25 11.35 -14.78
CA ARG A 18 -3.02 12.09 -14.43
C ARG A 18 -2.57 13.11 -15.49
N THR A 19 -3.19 13.14 -16.67
CA THR A 19 -2.94 14.17 -17.69
C THR A 19 -3.71 15.47 -17.43
N ASP A 20 -4.70 15.43 -16.53
CA ASP A 20 -5.50 16.59 -16.10
C ASP A 20 -5.09 17.06 -14.69
N PRO A 21 -5.44 18.28 -14.26
CA PRO A 21 -5.21 18.72 -12.88
C PRO A 21 -5.95 17.85 -11.84
N PRO A 22 -5.31 17.43 -10.72
CA PRO A 22 -5.95 16.59 -9.70
C PRO A 22 -6.97 17.34 -8.81
N VAL A 23 -7.03 18.67 -8.91
CA VAL A 23 -7.94 19.51 -8.14
C VAL A 23 -9.33 19.42 -8.78
N GLY A 24 -10.32 18.95 -8.01
CA GLY A 24 -11.68 18.72 -8.52
C GLY A 24 -11.85 17.46 -9.38
N HIS A 25 -10.78 16.75 -9.74
CA HIS A 25 -10.87 15.56 -10.59
C HIS A 25 -11.68 14.43 -9.90
N PRO A 26 -12.66 13.80 -10.58
CA PRO A 26 -13.48 12.74 -10.00
C PRO A 26 -12.67 11.56 -9.44
N LEU A 27 -11.67 11.08 -10.19
CA LEU A 27 -10.80 10.01 -9.71
C LEU A 27 -9.98 10.41 -8.45
N ALA A 28 -9.56 11.67 -8.36
CA ALA A 28 -8.85 12.13 -7.17
C ALA A 28 -9.77 12.14 -5.93
N HIS A 29 -11.07 12.40 -6.12
CA HIS A 29 -12.07 12.24 -5.07
C HIS A 29 -12.27 10.77 -4.67
N VAL A 30 -12.35 9.85 -5.66
CA VAL A 30 -12.39 8.40 -5.40
C VAL A 30 -11.20 7.97 -4.54
N ILE A 31 -9.98 8.36 -4.90
CA ILE A 31 -8.78 7.97 -4.14
C ILE A 31 -8.77 8.60 -2.74
N ARG A 32 -9.17 9.86 -2.59
CA ARG A 32 -9.13 10.57 -1.29
C ARG A 32 -10.24 10.16 -0.32
N LYS A 33 -11.41 9.74 -0.83
CA LYS A 33 -12.64 9.53 -0.04
C LYS A 33 -13.31 8.20 -0.34
N GLY A 34 -13.68 7.96 -1.60
CA GLY A 34 -14.44 6.77 -1.99
C GLY A 34 -13.76 5.45 -1.64
N ALA A 35 -12.54 5.21 -2.12
CA ALA A 35 -11.79 3.99 -1.84
C ALA A 35 -11.44 3.83 -0.35
N PRO A 36 -11.07 4.91 0.40
CA PRO A 36 -11.01 4.85 1.86
C PRO A 36 -12.30 4.42 2.55
N ASP A 37 -13.47 4.87 2.09
CA ASP A 37 -14.75 4.47 2.67
C ASP A 37 -15.06 3.00 2.41
N GLU A 38 -14.76 2.49 1.21
CA GLU A 38 -14.90 1.06 0.90
C GLU A 38 -13.95 0.19 1.72
N LEU A 39 -12.70 0.61 1.88
CA LEU A 39 -11.76 -0.12 2.72
C LEU A 39 -12.23 -0.12 4.17
N ARG A 40 -12.76 0.99 4.72
CA ARG A 40 -13.34 1.00 6.07
C ARG A 40 -14.51 0.02 6.21
N ARG A 41 -15.37 -0.11 5.19
CA ARG A 41 -16.44 -1.12 5.17
C ARG A 41 -15.88 -2.54 5.20
N ALA A 42 -14.87 -2.83 4.37
CA ALA A 42 -14.21 -4.14 4.34
C ALA A 42 -13.51 -4.49 5.67
N LEU A 43 -13.05 -3.48 6.41
CA LEU A 43 -12.40 -3.64 7.72
C LEU A 43 -13.36 -3.81 8.90
N ALA A 44 -14.61 -3.36 8.78
CA ALA A 44 -15.59 -3.41 9.86
C ALA A 44 -15.68 -4.79 10.57
N PRO A 45 -15.71 -5.94 9.87
CA PRO A 45 -15.74 -7.24 10.52
C PRO A 45 -14.39 -7.67 11.15
N LEU A 46 -13.27 -7.07 10.72
CA LEU A 46 -11.92 -7.43 11.18
C LEU A 46 -11.49 -6.66 12.44
N GLY A 47 -12.21 -5.57 12.74
CA GLY A 47 -12.02 -4.72 13.92
C GLY A 47 -10.68 -3.97 13.95
N GLY A 48 -10.49 -3.17 15.00
CA GLY A 48 -9.24 -2.44 15.27
C GLY A 48 -9.31 -0.94 14.95
N PRO A 49 -8.46 -0.12 15.61
CA PRO A 49 -8.52 1.34 15.54
C PRO A 49 -7.83 1.90 14.27
N PHE A 50 -8.01 1.25 13.12
CA PHE A 50 -7.25 1.57 11.93
C PHE A 50 -7.63 2.92 11.33
N VAL A 51 -6.61 3.69 10.94
CA VAL A 51 -6.76 4.92 10.17
C VAL A 51 -6.56 4.60 8.70
N VAL A 52 -7.60 4.83 7.89
CA VAL A 52 -7.55 4.63 6.44
C VAL A 52 -7.40 5.97 5.72
N LYS A 53 -6.44 6.05 4.79
CA LYS A 53 -6.22 7.21 3.93
C LYS A 53 -5.90 6.76 2.51
N GLY A 54 -6.30 7.55 1.53
CA GLY A 54 -5.81 7.40 0.15
C GLY A 54 -5.24 8.71 -0.34
N SER A 55 -4.25 8.62 -1.22
CA SER A 55 -3.54 9.77 -1.78
C SER A 55 -3.36 9.61 -3.29
N PRO A 56 -3.97 10.50 -4.09
CA PRO A 56 -3.69 10.60 -5.51
C PRO A 56 -2.41 11.40 -5.79
N GLY A 57 -1.77 11.97 -4.76
CA GLY A 57 -0.75 13.01 -4.91
C GLY A 57 -0.98 14.17 -3.93
N ARG A 58 -0.09 15.15 -3.95
CA ARG A 58 -0.11 16.30 -3.01
C ARG A 58 -0.29 17.61 -3.79
N GLY A 59 -1.12 18.50 -3.24
CA GLY A 59 -1.41 19.79 -3.85
C GLY A 59 -1.99 19.64 -5.26
N SER A 60 -1.40 20.36 -6.21
CA SER A 60 -1.75 20.36 -7.63
C SER A 60 -1.10 19.23 -8.45
N HIS A 61 -0.41 18.28 -7.82
CA HIS A 61 0.32 17.23 -8.52
C HIS A 61 -0.21 15.83 -8.20
N TRP A 62 -0.41 15.03 -9.25
CA TRP A 62 -0.60 13.59 -9.12
C TRP A 62 0.69 12.91 -8.64
N ALA A 63 0.56 11.84 -7.87
CA ALA A 63 1.68 10.98 -7.51
C ALA A 63 2.11 10.15 -8.73
N ALA A 64 3.39 9.81 -8.82
CA ALA A 64 3.83 8.77 -9.75
C ALA A 64 3.16 7.42 -9.44
N VAL A 65 2.94 7.14 -8.16
CA VAL A 65 2.22 5.96 -7.67
C VAL A 65 1.20 6.43 -6.62
N PRO A 66 -0.10 6.52 -6.94
CA PRO A 66 -1.12 6.78 -5.96
C PRO A 66 -1.25 5.56 -5.03
N TRP A 67 -1.91 5.75 -3.89
CA TRP A 67 -2.03 4.67 -2.91
C TRP A 67 -3.27 4.79 -2.04
N LEU A 68 -3.65 3.65 -1.44
CA LEU A 68 -4.70 3.50 -0.44
C LEU A 68 -4.14 2.69 0.73
N ALA A 69 -3.99 3.30 1.89
CA ALA A 69 -3.27 2.73 3.03
C ALA A 69 -4.14 2.64 4.30
N LEU A 70 -3.79 1.63 5.09
CA LEU A 70 -4.33 1.31 6.41
C LEU A 70 -3.19 1.42 7.44
N PHE A 71 -3.41 2.22 8.47
CA PHE A 71 -2.44 2.46 9.54
C PHE A 71 -2.99 2.01 10.89
N ASP A 72 -2.23 1.24 11.66
CA ASP A 72 -2.47 1.04 13.10
C ASP A 72 -1.84 2.22 13.86
N PRO A 73 -2.63 3.07 14.55
CA PRO A 73 -2.10 4.25 15.25
C PRO A 73 -1.03 3.97 16.31
N ALA A 74 -0.97 2.74 16.84
CA ALA A 74 0.10 2.34 17.75
C ALA A 74 1.45 2.10 17.04
N VAL A 75 1.43 1.93 15.71
CA VAL A 75 2.62 1.79 14.87
C VAL A 75 2.92 3.10 14.12
N THR A 76 1.93 3.63 13.41
CA THR A 76 2.04 4.88 12.64
C THR A 76 0.65 5.42 12.29
N THR A 77 0.56 6.69 11.90
CA THR A 77 -0.67 7.31 11.37
C THR A 77 -0.48 7.87 9.96
N SER A 78 0.67 7.59 9.33
CA SER A 78 1.04 8.09 8.01
C SER A 78 2.02 7.17 7.28
N ALA A 79 2.11 7.35 5.95
CA ALA A 79 3.06 6.61 5.11
C ALA A 79 4.54 7.02 5.32
N THR A 80 4.82 7.99 6.21
CA THR A 80 6.16 8.59 6.35
C THR A 80 7.13 7.68 7.11
N ARG A 81 6.67 6.99 8.15
CA ARG A 81 7.47 6.18 9.08
C ARG A 81 6.71 4.94 9.54
N GLY A 82 7.41 4.04 10.22
CA GLY A 82 6.84 2.80 10.72
C GLY A 82 6.60 1.81 9.58
N TYR A 83 5.66 0.90 9.78
CA TYR A 83 5.19 -0.02 8.76
C TYR A 83 3.66 -0.08 8.77
N TYR A 84 3.09 -0.40 7.62
CA TYR A 84 1.65 -0.28 7.35
C TYR A 84 1.25 -1.14 6.14
N LEU A 85 -0.05 -1.40 6.02
CA LEU A 85 -0.61 -2.13 4.89
C LEU A 85 -1.11 -1.12 3.84
N VAL A 86 -0.76 -1.33 2.58
CA VAL A 86 -1.06 -0.38 1.49
C VAL A 86 -1.37 -1.07 0.17
N TYR A 87 -2.36 -0.56 -0.54
CA TYR A 87 -2.56 -0.81 -1.96
C TYR A 87 -1.79 0.25 -2.77
N LEU A 88 -0.89 -0.19 -3.63
CA LEU A 88 -0.11 0.64 -4.55
C LEU A 88 -0.58 0.39 -5.99
N PHE A 89 -0.74 1.46 -6.76
CA PHE A 89 -1.24 1.40 -8.14
C PHE A 89 -0.16 1.88 -9.12
N PRO A 90 0.54 0.99 -9.83
CA PRO A 90 1.44 1.36 -10.92
C PRO A 90 0.71 2.19 -11.99
N ALA A 91 1.24 3.36 -12.36
CA ALA A 91 0.56 4.24 -13.32
C ALA A 91 0.58 3.76 -14.78
N HIS A 92 1.34 2.71 -15.08
CA HIS A 92 1.58 2.22 -16.44
C HIS A 92 1.25 0.73 -16.62
N ARG A 93 0.59 0.11 -15.64
CA ARG A 93 0.25 -1.32 -15.66
C ARG A 93 -1.09 -1.54 -14.98
N GLU A 94 -1.84 -2.50 -15.49
CA GLU A 94 -3.11 -2.92 -14.90
C GLU A 94 -2.90 -3.88 -13.73
N ALA A 95 -2.27 -3.38 -12.66
CA ALA A 95 -1.95 -4.15 -11.48
C ALA A 95 -2.26 -3.37 -10.20
N VAL A 96 -2.56 -4.07 -9.11
CA VAL A 96 -2.63 -3.50 -7.76
C VAL A 96 -1.77 -4.34 -6.84
N HIS A 97 -0.85 -3.72 -6.11
CA HIS A 97 -0.06 -4.43 -5.10
C HIS A 97 -0.64 -4.19 -3.71
N LEU A 98 -1.07 -5.24 -3.02
CA LEU A 98 -1.28 -5.20 -1.57
C LEU A 98 0.05 -5.48 -0.91
N SER A 99 0.58 -4.51 -0.18
CA SER A 99 1.92 -4.52 0.37
C SER A 99 1.88 -4.23 1.86
N LEU A 100 2.45 -5.12 2.67
CA LEU A 100 2.99 -4.71 3.97
C LEU A 100 4.30 -3.97 3.68
N ALA A 101 4.31 -2.66 3.91
CA ALA A 101 5.42 -1.77 3.57
C ALA A 101 5.93 -1.01 4.79
N GLN A 102 7.17 -0.53 4.69
CA GLN A 102 7.80 0.38 5.66
C GLN A 102 7.84 1.83 5.13
N GLY A 103 8.02 2.79 6.03
CA GLY A 103 8.00 4.21 5.73
C GLY A 103 9.19 4.69 4.90
N THR A 104 9.00 4.81 3.59
CA THR A 104 10.02 5.25 2.63
C THR A 104 10.55 6.67 2.90
N VAL A 105 9.67 7.62 3.26
CA VAL A 105 10.08 9.03 3.40
C VAL A 105 11.06 9.23 4.56
N ALA A 106 10.87 8.55 5.69
CA ALA A 106 11.81 8.58 6.79
C ALA A 106 13.17 7.98 6.37
N ALA A 107 13.15 6.84 5.68
CA ALA A 107 14.39 6.21 5.21
C ALA A 107 15.15 7.07 4.19
N LEU A 108 14.46 7.75 3.27
CA LEU A 108 15.06 8.70 2.33
C LEU A 108 15.76 9.85 3.08
N ARG A 109 15.12 10.38 4.13
CA ARG A 109 15.70 11.46 4.93
C ARG A 109 16.91 11.02 5.75
N GLU A 110 16.89 9.80 6.27
CA GLU A 110 17.92 9.30 7.18
C GLU A 110 19.13 8.70 6.44
N TYR A 111 18.89 7.99 5.34
CA TYR A 111 19.92 7.23 4.62
C TYR A 111 20.22 7.77 3.21
N GLY A 112 19.45 8.76 2.73
CA GLY A 112 19.66 9.38 1.42
C GLY A 112 19.73 8.35 0.29
N PRO A 113 20.78 8.36 -0.55
CA PRO A 113 20.98 7.39 -1.63
C PRO A 113 21.02 5.92 -1.18
N ARG A 114 21.36 5.65 0.08
CA ARG A 114 21.40 4.28 0.65
C ARG A 114 20.06 3.80 1.21
N SER A 115 19.03 4.64 1.17
CA SER A 115 17.69 4.29 1.66
C SER A 115 17.15 3.00 1.06
N GLY A 116 17.33 2.76 -0.24
CA GLY A 116 16.88 1.53 -0.88
C GLY A 116 17.59 0.27 -0.36
N GLU A 117 18.90 0.35 -0.11
CA GLU A 117 19.68 -0.75 0.52
C GLU A 117 19.18 -1.02 1.94
N HIS A 118 19.04 0.05 2.73
CA HIS A 118 18.55 -0.03 4.10
C HIS A 118 17.14 -0.65 4.19
N LEU A 119 16.21 -0.16 3.37
CA LEU A 119 14.83 -0.65 3.31
C LEU A 119 14.79 -2.14 2.96
N ARG A 120 15.54 -2.59 1.94
CA ARG A 120 15.58 -4.01 1.56
C ARG A 120 16.16 -4.88 2.67
N ALA A 121 17.25 -4.46 3.31
CA ALA A 121 17.85 -5.18 4.42
C ALA A 121 16.90 -5.25 5.64
N SER A 122 16.22 -4.15 5.96
CA SER A 122 15.16 -4.09 6.97
C SER A 122 14.01 -5.04 6.63
N GLY A 123 13.53 -5.02 5.38
CA GLY A 123 12.43 -5.86 4.91
C GLY A 123 12.76 -7.35 5.02
N ALA A 124 14.00 -7.75 4.72
CA ALA A 124 14.45 -9.12 4.91
C ALA A 124 14.34 -9.58 6.38
N ARG A 125 14.81 -8.76 7.33
CA ARG A 125 14.69 -9.05 8.77
C ARG A 125 13.25 -9.11 9.26
N LEU A 126 12.37 -8.25 8.74
CA LEU A 126 10.95 -8.26 9.09
C LEU A 126 10.24 -9.50 8.54
N ARG A 127 10.63 -9.99 7.36
CA ARG A 127 10.11 -11.24 6.78
C ARG A 127 10.45 -12.47 7.61
N GLU A 128 11.61 -12.53 8.24
CA GLU A 128 11.96 -13.63 9.15
C GLU A 128 10.95 -13.73 10.30
N ARG A 129 10.46 -12.59 10.80
CA ARG A 129 9.41 -12.52 11.82
C ARG A 129 8.02 -12.87 11.30
N LEU A 130 7.85 -13.09 10.00
CA LEU A 130 6.58 -13.35 9.31
C LEU A 130 6.65 -14.62 8.44
N ALA A 131 7.56 -15.55 8.76
CA ALA A 131 7.74 -16.78 7.99
C ALA A 131 6.46 -17.61 7.85
N ASP A 132 5.58 -17.56 8.84
CA ASP A 132 4.26 -18.19 8.86
C ASP A 132 3.24 -17.58 7.88
N PHE A 133 3.48 -16.36 7.38
CA PHE A 133 2.66 -15.70 6.35
C PHE A 133 3.23 -15.82 4.94
N ALA A 134 4.42 -16.44 4.77
CA ALA A 134 5.12 -16.47 3.49
C ALA A 134 4.36 -17.27 2.40
N THR A 135 3.48 -18.20 2.77
CA THR A 135 2.65 -18.93 1.80
C THR A 135 1.49 -18.08 1.29
N ASP A 136 0.83 -17.34 2.18
CA ASP A 136 -0.37 -16.56 1.85
C ASP A 136 -0.02 -15.17 1.28
N LEU A 137 1.16 -14.63 1.60
CA LEU A 137 1.68 -13.34 1.12
C LEU A 137 3.09 -13.52 0.52
N PRO A 138 3.23 -14.27 -0.59
CA PRO A 138 4.50 -14.80 -1.06
C PRO A 138 5.41 -13.78 -1.76
N LEU A 139 4.88 -12.66 -2.23
CA LEU A 139 5.68 -11.70 -2.97
C LEU A 139 6.59 -10.96 -2.00
N THR A 140 7.89 -10.92 -2.30
CA THR A 140 8.91 -10.20 -1.50
C THR A 140 9.54 -9.05 -2.27
N ALA A 141 9.11 -8.85 -3.51
CA ALA A 141 9.45 -7.74 -4.38
C ALA A 141 8.25 -7.39 -5.26
N ILE A 142 8.10 -6.11 -5.60
CA ILE A 142 7.08 -5.58 -6.51
C ILE A 142 7.75 -4.64 -7.52
N THR A 143 7.06 -4.37 -8.63
CA THR A 143 7.53 -3.42 -9.65
C THR A 143 6.41 -2.46 -10.02
N LEU A 144 6.60 -1.20 -9.62
CA LEU A 144 5.71 -0.07 -9.88
C LEU A 144 6.01 0.57 -11.24
N GLY A 145 7.23 0.41 -11.76
CA GLY A 145 7.56 0.80 -13.14
C GLY A 145 7.55 2.30 -13.40
N SER A 146 7.62 3.12 -12.35
CA SER A 146 7.84 4.57 -12.43
C SER A 146 9.22 4.89 -11.86
N ALA A 147 9.96 5.78 -12.52
CA ALA A 147 11.26 6.22 -12.02
C ALA A 147 11.12 7.29 -10.93
N GLY A 148 12.12 7.37 -10.05
CA GLY A 148 12.25 8.40 -9.03
C GLY A 148 12.25 7.87 -7.60
N GLU A 149 12.71 8.72 -6.67
CA GLU A 149 13.01 8.31 -5.28
C GLU A 149 11.84 7.66 -4.55
N LEU A 150 10.61 8.18 -4.73
CA LEU A 150 9.44 7.65 -4.04
C LEU A 150 8.96 6.31 -4.64
N PRO A 151 8.71 6.18 -5.96
CA PRO A 151 8.40 4.88 -6.56
C PRO A 151 9.45 3.80 -6.25
N GLU A 152 10.74 4.07 -6.49
CA GLU A 152 11.81 3.10 -6.22
C GLU A 152 11.93 2.79 -4.73
N GLY A 153 11.71 3.79 -3.89
CA GLY A 153 11.67 3.63 -2.44
C GLY A 153 10.45 2.84 -1.95
N TYR A 154 9.30 2.87 -2.63
CA TYR A 154 8.16 2.01 -2.32
C TYR A 154 8.44 0.55 -2.70
N GLU A 155 9.08 0.31 -3.84
CA GLU A 155 9.54 -1.04 -4.23
C GLU A 155 10.54 -1.58 -3.21
N ALA A 156 11.52 -0.78 -2.79
CA ALA A 156 12.49 -1.16 -1.77
C ALA A 156 11.88 -1.35 -0.36
N ALA A 157 10.81 -0.61 -0.05
CA ALA A 157 10.11 -0.68 1.23
C ALA A 157 9.11 -1.84 1.32
N HIS A 158 8.84 -2.56 0.23
CA HIS A 158 7.97 -3.72 0.24
C HIS A 158 8.58 -4.84 1.11
N ILE A 159 7.83 -5.30 2.10
CA ILE A 159 8.25 -6.39 2.98
C ILE A 159 7.74 -7.70 2.39
N LEU A 160 6.41 -7.82 2.30
CA LEU A 160 5.72 -8.96 1.69
C LEU A 160 4.30 -8.58 1.26
N GLY A 161 3.68 -9.37 0.37
CA GLY A 161 2.31 -9.12 -0.06
C GLY A 161 1.83 -9.90 -1.29
N LEU A 162 0.93 -9.27 -2.05
CA LEU A 162 0.20 -9.84 -3.18
C LEU A 162 0.09 -8.83 -4.33
N THR A 163 -0.17 -9.35 -5.54
CA THR A 163 -0.49 -8.55 -6.73
C THR A 163 -1.79 -9.04 -7.34
N TYR A 164 -2.67 -8.11 -7.71
CA TYR A 164 -3.93 -8.37 -8.38
C TYR A 164 -3.89 -7.83 -9.80
N ASP A 165 -4.40 -8.60 -10.75
CA ASP A 165 -4.82 -8.14 -12.06
C ASP A 165 -6.30 -7.74 -12.03
N LEU A 166 -6.83 -7.22 -13.15
CA LEU A 166 -8.24 -6.80 -13.24
C LEU A 166 -9.23 -7.93 -12.96
N ALA A 167 -8.90 -9.18 -13.28
CA ALA A 167 -9.77 -10.32 -13.03
C ALA A 167 -9.85 -10.62 -11.52
N ALA A 168 -8.73 -10.61 -10.82
CA ALA A 168 -8.66 -10.79 -9.39
C ALA A 168 -9.39 -9.68 -8.62
N LEU A 169 -9.40 -8.44 -9.15
CA LEU A 169 -10.16 -7.33 -8.57
C LEU A 169 -11.69 -7.53 -8.64
N ALA A 170 -12.20 -8.42 -9.49
CA ALA A 170 -13.62 -8.76 -9.54
C ALA A 170 -14.04 -9.79 -8.47
N ASP A 171 -13.08 -10.46 -7.81
CA ASP A 171 -13.34 -11.43 -6.75
C ASP A 171 -13.29 -10.76 -5.36
N GLU A 172 -14.41 -10.17 -4.95
CA GLU A 172 -14.52 -9.52 -3.62
C GLU A 172 -14.24 -10.48 -2.47
N ARG A 173 -14.57 -11.77 -2.59
CA ARG A 173 -14.32 -12.74 -1.51
C ARG A 173 -12.81 -12.92 -1.33
N ARG A 174 -12.08 -13.07 -2.43
CA ARG A 174 -10.62 -13.12 -2.41
C ARG A 174 -10.03 -11.85 -1.82
N LEU A 175 -10.45 -10.66 -2.27
CA LEU A 175 -9.94 -9.39 -1.74
C LEU A 175 -10.15 -9.25 -0.21
N HIS A 176 -11.30 -9.68 0.29
CA HIS A 176 -11.58 -9.65 1.72
C HIS A 176 -10.75 -10.66 2.51
N ALA A 177 -10.55 -11.88 1.98
CA ALA A 177 -9.69 -12.89 2.59
C ALA A 177 -8.23 -12.42 2.63
N ASP A 178 -7.71 -11.93 1.51
CA ASP A 178 -6.34 -11.44 1.37
C ASP A 178 -6.09 -10.21 2.27
N LEU A 179 -7.06 -9.30 2.39
CA LEU A 179 -7.01 -8.19 3.35
C LEU A 179 -6.95 -8.68 4.80
N ALA A 180 -7.73 -9.70 5.16
CA ALA A 180 -7.70 -10.29 6.50
C ALA A 180 -6.33 -10.91 6.80
N THR A 181 -5.74 -11.62 5.85
CA THR A 181 -4.37 -12.15 5.95
C THR A 181 -3.34 -11.03 6.10
N GLY A 182 -3.43 -9.97 5.30
CA GLY A 182 -2.54 -8.80 5.41
C GLY A 182 -2.63 -8.11 6.78
N ILE A 183 -3.82 -8.02 7.37
CA ILE A 183 -4.02 -7.48 8.71
C ILE A 183 -3.47 -8.41 9.78
N ALA A 184 -3.67 -9.72 9.63
CA ALA A 184 -3.11 -10.71 10.54
C ALA A 184 -1.57 -10.62 10.55
N ALA A 185 -0.93 -10.52 9.38
CA ALA A 185 0.51 -10.30 9.25
C ALA A 185 0.94 -8.97 9.90
N TYR A 186 0.20 -7.89 9.67
CA TYR A 186 0.49 -6.58 10.27
C TYR A 186 0.44 -6.61 11.81
N ARG A 187 -0.60 -7.24 12.38
CA ARG A 187 -0.75 -7.45 13.82
C ARG A 187 0.33 -8.37 14.39
N ALA A 188 0.65 -9.45 13.69
CA ALA A 188 1.71 -10.38 14.08
C ALA A 188 3.07 -9.66 14.11
N LEU A 189 3.38 -8.86 13.09
CA LEU A 189 4.62 -8.09 13.05
C LEU A 189 4.72 -7.15 14.25
N LYS A 190 3.63 -6.45 14.58
CA LYS A 190 3.53 -5.60 15.77
C LYS A 190 3.77 -6.37 17.06
N ALA A 191 3.11 -7.51 17.26
CA ALA A 191 3.28 -8.34 18.44
C ALA A 191 4.70 -8.92 18.55
N ARG A 192 5.37 -9.13 17.41
CA ARG A 192 6.74 -9.65 17.31
C ARG A 192 7.81 -8.55 17.30
N GLY A 193 7.48 -7.33 17.71
CA GLY A 193 8.42 -6.22 17.88
C GLY A 193 8.67 -5.36 16.64
N GLY A 194 8.09 -5.66 15.48
CA GLY A 194 8.18 -4.81 14.29
C GLY A 194 9.59 -4.32 13.94
N LEU A 195 9.74 -3.02 13.74
CA LEU A 195 10.98 -2.32 13.38
C LEU A 195 11.96 -2.12 14.56
N VAL A 196 11.85 -2.85 15.67
CA VAL A 196 12.75 -2.64 16.83
C VAL A 196 14.21 -2.58 16.37
N LEU A 197 14.80 -1.42 16.71
CA LEU A 197 16.18 -0.97 16.50
C LEU A 197 17.17 -1.87 17.24
#